data_AF-F5LDH8-F1
#
_entry.id   AF-F5LDH8-F1
#
_cell.length_a   1.000
_cell.length_b   1.000
_cell.length_c   1.000
_cell.angle_alpha   90.00
_cell.angle_beta   90.00
_cell.angle_gamma   90.00
#
_symmetry.space_group_name_H-M   'P 1'
#
loop_
_entity.id
_entity.type
_entity.pdbx_description
1 polymer ?
#
loop_
_entity_poly.entity_id
_entity_poly.type
_entity_poly.pdbx_seq_one_letter_code
_entity_poly.pdbx_strand_id
1 'polypeptide(L)'
;GAAAGLAAVGVSIYFKTGKNMTHIADIGISEVRLDGPNLYVGDIYIMNVGLESDRELIARQGVGLLAVPKNPDARVTLANLGQRQAILHDISTVLGVYRDSGEPALMPMAKLHLDSGTLGVFVLPQVKDPQKAAAALKRVPVLESAIRMPTESAAGPHKEA
;
A
#
# COMPACT_ATOMS: atom_id res chain seq x y z
N GLY A 1 15.24 40.74 -8.88
CA GLY A 1 14.12 40.30 -8.03
C GLY A 1 13.26 39.26 -8.73
N ALA A 2 12.36 39.68 -9.62
CA ALA A 2 11.36 38.80 -10.25
C ALA A 2 11.93 37.60 -11.04
N ALA A 3 12.98 37.82 -11.85
CA ALA A 3 13.61 36.74 -12.63
C ALA A 3 14.24 35.65 -11.75
N ALA A 4 14.90 36.05 -10.66
CA ALA A 4 15.45 35.11 -9.68
C ALA A 4 14.34 34.34 -8.93
N GLY A 5 13.22 35.01 -8.64
CA GLY A 5 12.04 34.37 -8.06
C GLY A 5 11.42 33.32 -8.99
N LEU A 6 11.25 33.64 -10.27
CA LEU A 6 10.74 32.70 -11.27
C LEU A 6 11.69 31.50 -11.49
N ALA A 7 13.00 31.75 -11.51
CA ALA A 7 13.99 30.68 -11.57
C ALA A 7 13.94 29.77 -10.34
N ALA A 8 13.85 30.34 -9.14
CA ALA A 8 13.73 29.57 -7.89
C ALA A 8 12.44 28.74 -7.84
N VAL A 9 11.32 29.28 -8.31
CA VAL A 9 10.05 28.55 -8.45
C VAL A 9 10.18 27.41 -9.47
N GLY A 10 10.78 27.67 -10.63
CA GLY A 10 11.02 26.64 -11.65
C GLY A 10 11.88 25.48 -11.12
N VAL A 11 12.97 25.79 -10.42
CA VAL A 11 13.83 24.78 -9.77
C VAL A 11 13.08 24.02 -8.68
N SER A 12 12.27 24.72 -7.87
CA SER A 12 11.47 24.07 -6.81
C SER A 12 10.41 23.12 -7.38
N ILE A 13 9.81 23.45 -8.53
CA ILE A 13 8.85 22.56 -9.21
C ILE A 13 9.58 21.36 -9.83
N TYR A 14 10.78 21.58 -10.38
CA TYR A 14 11.60 20.50 -10.95
C TYR A 14 11.99 19.45 -9.89
N PHE A 15 12.33 19.87 -8.67
CA PHE A 15 12.65 18.95 -7.57
C PHE A 15 11.42 18.31 -6.89
N LYS A 16 10.19 18.68 -7.24
CA LYS A 16 8.94 18.18 -6.64
C LYS A 16 8.40 16.87 -7.23
N THR A 17 9.19 16.14 -8.01
CA THR A 17 8.82 14.79 -8.48
C THR A 17 9.04 13.75 -7.38
N GLY A 18 8.14 13.73 -6.41
CA GLY A 18 8.10 12.67 -5.39
C GLY A 18 7.90 11.30 -6.02
N LYS A 19 8.55 10.28 -5.46
CA LYS A 19 8.33 8.89 -5.88
C LYS A 19 6.93 8.43 -5.49
N ASN A 20 6.35 7.53 -6.27
CA ASN A 20 5.09 6.87 -5.96
C ASN A 20 5.29 5.35 -5.88
N MET A 21 4.23 4.61 -5.53
CA MET A 21 4.29 3.15 -5.39
C MET A 21 4.86 2.42 -6.60
N THR A 22 4.61 2.87 -7.84
CA THR A 22 5.18 2.21 -9.03
C THR A 22 6.70 2.29 -9.14
N HIS A 23 7.34 3.20 -8.40
CA HIS A 23 8.80 3.30 -8.34
C HIS A 23 9.41 2.26 -7.38
N ILE A 24 8.64 1.77 -6.40
CA ILE A 24 9.16 0.87 -5.37
C ILE A 24 8.53 -0.53 -5.41
N ALA A 25 7.35 -0.69 -6.01
CA ALA A 25 6.65 -1.97 -6.02
C ALA A 25 5.91 -2.23 -7.34
N ASP A 26 5.82 -3.51 -7.70
CA ASP A 26 4.92 -3.99 -8.73
C ASP A 26 3.56 -4.30 -8.11
N ILE A 27 2.52 -3.65 -8.66
CA ILE A 27 1.17 -3.67 -8.10
C ILE A 27 0.30 -4.64 -8.88
N GLY A 28 -0.21 -5.66 -8.21
CA GLY A 28 -1.12 -6.67 -8.75
C GLY A 28 -2.43 -6.74 -7.98
N ILE A 29 -3.48 -7.21 -8.65
CA ILE A 29 -4.73 -7.60 -8.01
C ILE A 29 -4.57 -9.04 -7.53
N SER A 30 -5.08 -9.35 -6.35
CA SER A 30 -5.04 -10.69 -5.77
C SER A 30 -6.39 -11.09 -5.19
N GLU A 31 -6.62 -12.39 -5.15
CA GLU A 31 -7.83 -12.96 -4.56
C GLU A 31 -7.91 -12.64 -3.06
N VAL A 32 -9.12 -12.31 -2.61
CA VAL A 32 -9.49 -12.22 -1.20
C VAL A 32 -10.10 -13.56 -0.80
N ARG A 33 -9.38 -14.34 0.00
CA ARG A 33 -9.78 -15.70 0.37
C ARG A 33 -10.15 -15.76 1.84
N LEU A 34 -11.27 -16.41 2.14
CA LEU A 34 -11.69 -16.74 3.50
C LEU A 34 -11.48 -18.24 3.72
N ASP A 35 -10.76 -18.58 4.79
CA ASP A 35 -10.53 -19.95 5.25
C ASP A 35 -11.03 -20.08 6.69
N GLY A 36 -12.26 -20.57 6.81
CA GLY A 36 -13.04 -20.45 8.03
C GLY A 36 -13.13 -18.98 8.47
N PRO A 37 -12.66 -18.62 9.68
CA PRO A 37 -12.66 -17.23 10.13
C PRO A 37 -11.45 -16.43 9.62
N ASN A 38 -10.49 -17.02 8.91
CA ASN A 38 -9.25 -16.33 8.54
C ASN A 38 -9.35 -15.69 7.15
N LEU A 39 -9.06 -14.39 7.07
CA LEU A 39 -9.02 -13.60 5.85
C LEU A 39 -7.60 -13.51 5.30
N TYR A 40 -7.45 -13.74 3.99
CA TYR A 40 -6.19 -13.66 3.26
C TYR A 40 -6.32 -12.78 2.01
N VAL A 41 -5.22 -12.14 1.63
CA VAL A 41 -5.03 -11.57 0.29
C VAL A 41 -3.89 -12.35 -0.36
N GLY A 42 -4.22 -13.19 -1.33
CA GLY A 42 -3.30 -14.22 -1.82
C GLY A 42 -2.92 -15.20 -0.70
N ASP A 43 -1.62 -15.28 -0.39
CA ASP A 43 -1.04 -16.06 0.71
C ASP A 43 -0.87 -15.26 2.01
N ILE A 44 -1.11 -13.95 1.99
CA ILE A 44 -0.86 -13.06 3.13
C ILE A 44 -2.07 -13.07 4.07
N TYR A 45 -1.86 -13.55 5.30
CA TYR A 45 -2.86 -13.49 6.36
C TYR A 45 -3.16 -12.03 6.75
N ILE A 46 -4.43 -11.63 6.69
CA ILE A 46 -4.92 -10.29 6.99
C ILE A 46 -5.46 -10.21 8.41
N MET A 47 -6.54 -10.93 8.73
CA MET A 47 -7.10 -10.99 10.09
C MET A 47 -8.03 -12.18 10.27
N ASN A 48 -8.43 -12.39 11.51
CA ASN A 48 -9.58 -13.22 11.84
C ASN A 48 -10.86 -12.37 11.79
N VAL A 49 -11.89 -12.89 11.12
CA VAL A 49 -13.22 -12.30 10.96
C VAL A 49 -14.23 -13.25 11.62
N GLY A 50 -14.68 -12.87 12.82
CA GLY A 50 -15.53 -13.71 13.66
C GLY A 50 -16.98 -13.80 13.18
N LEU A 51 -17.56 -12.67 12.75
CA LEU A 51 -18.95 -12.60 12.34
C LEU A 51 -19.14 -13.15 10.91
N GLU A 52 -20.18 -13.94 10.72
CA GLU A 52 -20.50 -14.54 9.42
C GLU A 52 -20.99 -13.48 8.42
N SER A 53 -21.78 -12.50 8.87
CA SER A 53 -22.21 -11.35 8.09
C SER A 53 -21.04 -10.61 7.44
N ASP A 54 -19.97 -10.39 8.21
CA ASP A 54 -18.79 -9.67 7.77
C ASP A 54 -18.03 -10.51 6.76
N ARG A 55 -17.89 -11.83 6.99
CA ARG A 55 -17.29 -12.76 6.03
C ARG A 55 -18.02 -12.74 4.70
N GLU A 56 -19.35 -12.80 4.71
CA GLU A 56 -20.13 -12.73 3.48
C GLU A 56 -19.96 -11.38 2.76
N LEU A 57 -19.97 -10.27 3.51
CA LEU A 57 -19.76 -8.94 2.95
C LEU A 57 -18.36 -8.82 2.33
N ILE A 58 -17.34 -9.33 3.01
CA ILE A 58 -15.96 -9.38 2.53
C ILE A 58 -15.84 -10.23 1.26
N ALA A 59 -16.48 -11.39 1.20
CA ALA A 59 -16.50 -12.21 -0.01
C ALA A 59 -17.15 -11.47 -1.19
N ARG A 60 -18.23 -10.72 -0.94
CA ARG A 60 -18.94 -9.96 -1.97
C ARG A 60 -18.19 -8.72 -2.43
N GLN A 61 -17.67 -7.89 -1.51
CA GLN A 61 -17.17 -6.55 -1.79
C GLN A 61 -15.65 -6.38 -1.64
N GLY A 62 -14.97 -7.33 -1.00
CA GLY A 62 -13.53 -7.25 -0.73
C GLY A 62 -12.70 -7.16 -2.00
N VAL A 63 -11.65 -6.35 -1.94
CA VAL A 63 -10.62 -6.23 -2.97
C VAL A 63 -9.25 -6.43 -2.33
N GLY A 64 -8.48 -7.35 -2.92
CA GLY A 64 -7.12 -7.66 -2.52
C GLY A 64 -6.13 -7.14 -3.54
N LEU A 65 -5.04 -6.52 -3.06
CA LEU A 65 -3.93 -6.06 -3.86
C LEU A 65 -2.62 -6.56 -3.25
N LEU A 66 -1.63 -6.83 -4.11
CA LEU A 66 -0.26 -7.12 -3.72
C LEU A 66 0.65 -6.01 -4.23
N ALA A 67 1.56 -5.55 -3.37
CA ALA A 67 2.68 -4.69 -3.75
C ALA A 67 3.99 -5.45 -3.51
N VAL A 68 4.55 -5.99 -4.59
CA VAL A 68 5.79 -6.76 -4.57
C VAL A 68 6.97 -5.78 -4.64
N PRO A 69 7.88 -5.74 -3.65
CA PRO A 69 8.98 -4.79 -3.66
C PRO A 69 9.95 -5.07 -4.82
N LYS A 70 10.37 -4.02 -5.52
CA LYS A 70 11.30 -4.12 -6.67
C LYS A 70 12.75 -4.38 -6.28
N ASN A 71 13.12 -4.04 -5.04
CA ASN A 71 14.49 -4.17 -4.52
C ASN A 71 14.50 -4.18 -2.97
N PRO A 72 15.65 -4.45 -2.33
CA PRO A 72 15.76 -4.47 -0.87
C PRO A 72 15.40 -3.15 -0.17
N ASP A 73 15.70 -1.99 -0.76
CA ASP A 73 15.37 -0.68 -0.17
C ASP A 73 13.84 -0.44 -0.18
N ALA A 74 13.18 -0.85 -1.28
CA ALA A 74 11.74 -0.83 -1.40
C ALA A 74 11.08 -1.75 -0.37
N ARG A 75 11.65 -2.93 -0.11
CA ARG A 75 11.18 -3.83 0.94
C ARG A 75 11.15 -3.15 2.31
N VAL A 76 12.22 -2.44 2.68
CA VAL A 76 12.26 -1.69 3.95
C VAL A 76 11.25 -0.54 3.97
N THR A 77 11.08 0.13 2.83
CA THR A 77 10.10 1.21 2.68
C THR A 77 8.65 0.70 2.87
N LEU A 78 8.30 -0.46 2.29
CA LEU A 78 6.98 -1.10 2.47
C LEU A 78 6.78 -1.63 3.90
N ALA A 79 7.85 -2.05 4.58
CA ALA A 79 7.78 -2.49 5.97
C ALA A 79 7.46 -1.34 6.95
N ASN A 80 7.78 -0.10 6.57
CA ASN A 80 7.51 1.10 7.36
C ASN A 80 6.01 1.24 7.65
N LEU A 81 5.65 1.36 8.93
CA LEU A 81 4.25 1.49 9.37
C LEU A 81 3.60 2.78 8.86
N GLY A 82 4.34 3.89 8.85
CA GLY A 82 3.86 5.17 8.34
C GLY A 82 3.52 5.10 6.85
N GLN A 83 4.37 4.45 6.04
CA GLN A 83 4.08 4.21 4.63
C GLN A 83 2.81 3.36 4.45
N ARG A 84 2.65 2.30 5.25
CA ARG A 84 1.43 1.47 5.21
C ARG A 84 0.18 2.26 5.58
N GLN A 85 0.27 3.16 6.57
CA GLN A 85 -0.85 4.04 6.91
C GLN A 85 -1.16 5.04 5.79
N ALA A 86 -0.14 5.62 5.14
CA ALA A 86 -0.35 6.48 3.98
C ALA A 86 -1.03 5.74 2.81
N ILE A 87 -0.60 4.51 2.53
CA ILE A 87 -1.25 3.63 1.54
C ILE A 87 -2.73 3.43 1.87
N LEU A 88 -3.05 3.04 3.11
CA LEU A 88 -4.43 2.79 3.52
C LEU A 88 -5.27 4.06 3.49
N HIS A 89 -4.72 5.18 3.97
CA HIS A 89 -5.38 6.48 3.94
C HIS A 89 -5.73 6.88 2.50
N ASP A 90 -4.74 6.93 1.61
CA ASP A 90 -4.94 7.45 0.26
C ASP A 90 -5.87 6.57 -0.58
N ILE A 91 -5.75 5.24 -0.48
CA ILE A 91 -6.67 4.33 -1.17
C ILE A 91 -8.09 4.49 -0.63
N SER A 92 -8.24 4.61 0.68
CA SER A 92 -9.55 4.82 1.33
C SER A 92 -10.19 6.14 0.90
N THR A 93 -9.39 7.20 0.74
CA THR A 93 -9.86 8.50 0.24
C THR A 93 -10.31 8.43 -1.21
N VAL A 94 -9.59 7.69 -2.06
CA VAL A 94 -9.90 7.60 -3.49
C VAL A 94 -11.10 6.69 -3.78
N LEU A 95 -11.16 5.53 -3.15
CA LEU A 95 -12.20 4.53 -3.43
C LEU A 95 -13.48 4.75 -2.61
N GLY A 96 -13.40 5.61 -1.59
CA GLY A 96 -14.33 5.57 -0.47
C GLY A 96 -14.13 4.26 0.33
N VAL A 97 -14.56 4.27 1.57
CA VAL A 97 -14.63 3.04 2.36
C VAL A 97 -16.09 2.67 2.52
N TYR A 98 -16.40 1.40 2.26
CA TYR A 98 -17.63 0.78 2.70
C TYR A 98 -17.55 0.64 4.22
N ARG A 99 -17.81 1.75 4.92
CA ARG A 99 -17.78 1.84 6.38
C ARG A 99 -19.18 1.73 6.91
N ASP A 100 -19.40 0.76 7.80
CA ASP A 100 -20.28 0.97 8.93
C ASP A 100 -19.42 1.38 10.14
N SER A 101 -19.81 2.45 10.83
CA SER A 101 -19.06 2.97 11.97
C SER A 101 -19.27 2.04 13.17
N GLY A 102 -18.51 0.96 13.24
CA GLY A 102 -18.62 0.01 14.34
C GLY A 102 -17.96 -1.35 14.14
N GLU A 103 -17.59 -1.73 12.91
CA GLU A 103 -17.08 -3.07 12.60
C GLU A 103 -15.59 -3.06 12.24
N PRO A 104 -14.68 -3.45 13.16
CA PRO A 104 -13.24 -3.48 12.89
C PRO A 104 -12.85 -4.42 11.76
N ALA A 105 -13.62 -5.48 11.52
CA ALA A 105 -13.36 -6.46 10.47
C ALA A 105 -13.54 -5.90 9.06
N LEU A 106 -14.25 -4.78 8.91
CA LEU A 106 -14.48 -4.12 7.63
C LEU A 106 -13.46 -3.01 7.32
N MET A 107 -12.48 -2.81 8.21
CA MET A 107 -11.48 -1.76 8.03
C MET A 107 -10.42 -2.20 7.00
N PRO A 108 -10.00 -1.28 6.11
CA PRO A 108 -8.85 -1.49 5.24
C PRO A 108 -7.61 -1.86 6.03
N MET A 109 -6.84 -2.84 5.55
CA MET A 109 -5.63 -3.29 6.23
C MET A 109 -4.48 -3.61 5.27
N ALA A 110 -3.26 -3.38 5.72
CA ALA A 110 -2.04 -3.67 4.98
C ALA A 110 -1.08 -4.50 5.85
N LYS A 111 -0.82 -5.74 5.43
CA LYS A 111 0.08 -6.66 6.12
C LYS A 111 1.25 -7.10 5.24
N LEU A 112 2.41 -7.20 5.86
CA LEU A 112 3.65 -7.56 5.19
C LEU A 112 3.85 -9.08 5.28
N HIS A 113 4.16 -9.70 4.15
CA HIS A 113 4.72 -11.04 4.13
C HIS A 113 6.17 -10.98 4.62
N LEU A 114 6.49 -11.68 5.72
CA LEU A 114 7.79 -11.54 6.39
C LEU A 114 8.96 -11.98 5.52
N ASP A 115 8.80 -13.06 4.73
CA ASP A 115 9.91 -13.60 3.92
C ASP A 115 10.14 -12.80 2.63
N SER A 116 9.09 -12.62 1.81
CA SER A 116 9.21 -11.94 0.51
C SER A 116 9.27 -10.42 0.63
N GLY A 117 8.75 -9.84 1.71
CA GLY A 117 8.57 -8.40 1.83
C GLY A 117 7.40 -7.84 1.02
N THR A 118 6.57 -8.71 0.44
CA THR A 118 5.37 -8.33 -0.30
C THR A 118 4.34 -7.75 0.65
N LEU A 119 3.71 -6.64 0.28
CA LEU A 119 2.64 -6.05 1.05
C LEU A 119 1.28 -6.51 0.49
N GLY A 120 0.49 -7.20 1.31
CA GLY A 120 -0.90 -7.50 1.05
C GLY A 120 -1.78 -6.37 1.54
N VAL A 121 -2.58 -5.80 0.65
CA VAL A 121 -3.50 -4.70 0.94
C VAL A 121 -4.92 -5.19 0.71
N PHE A 122 -5.70 -5.17 1.78
CA PHE A 122 -7.12 -5.48 1.78
C PHE A 122 -7.93 -4.18 1.91
N VAL A 123 -8.91 -3.99 1.04
CA VAL A 123 -9.84 -2.86 1.11
C VAL A 123 -11.27 -3.29 0.82
N LEU A 124 -12.22 -2.56 1.39
CA LEU A 124 -13.65 -2.66 1.11
C LEU A 124 -14.11 -1.33 0.51
N PRO A 125 -14.02 -1.16 -0.82
CA PRO A 125 -14.41 0.08 -1.48
C PRO A 125 -15.94 0.19 -1.57
N GLN A 126 -16.47 1.41 -1.68
CA GLN A 126 -17.93 1.59 -1.89
C GLN A 126 -18.42 0.97 -3.20
N VAL A 127 -17.58 1.03 -4.24
CA VAL A 127 -17.82 0.39 -5.53
C VAL A 127 -16.70 -0.61 -5.77
N LYS A 128 -17.04 -1.90 -5.87
CA LYS A 128 -16.07 -2.97 -6.15
C LYS A 128 -15.51 -2.85 -7.56
N ASP A 129 -14.34 -2.24 -7.66
CA ASP A 129 -13.55 -2.14 -8.89
C ASP A 129 -12.06 -2.39 -8.58
N PRO A 130 -11.59 -3.63 -8.75
CA PRO A 130 -10.19 -3.98 -8.49
C PRO A 130 -9.19 -3.20 -9.34
N GLN A 131 -9.57 -2.79 -10.55
CA GLN A 131 -8.69 -2.03 -11.44
C GLN A 131 -8.52 -0.60 -10.94
N LYS A 132 -9.60 0.04 -10.48
CA LYS A 132 -9.51 1.34 -9.81
C LYS A 132 -8.72 1.25 -8.51
N ALA A 133 -8.88 0.18 -7.73
CA ALA A 133 -8.11 -0.01 -6.51
C ALA A 133 -6.61 -0.15 -6.80
N ALA A 134 -6.23 -0.95 -7.80
CA ALA A 134 -4.84 -1.06 -8.24
C ALA A 134 -4.30 0.28 -8.77
N ALA A 135 -5.10 1.03 -9.54
CA ALA A 135 -4.72 2.35 -10.04
C ALA A 135 -4.55 3.39 -8.92
N ALA A 136 -5.38 3.32 -7.87
CA ALA A 136 -5.25 4.14 -6.68
C ALA A 136 -3.94 3.83 -5.93
N LEU A 137 -3.68 2.54 -5.66
CA LEU A 137 -2.44 2.10 -5.00
C LEU A 137 -1.19 2.55 -5.77
N LYS A 138 -1.19 2.44 -7.11
CA LYS A 138 -0.08 2.89 -7.96
C LYS A 138 0.27 4.38 -7.80
N ARG A 139 -0.71 5.23 -7.47
CA ARG A 139 -0.54 6.69 -7.35
C ARG A 139 -0.14 7.15 -5.94
N VAL A 140 -0.20 6.28 -4.94
CA VAL A 140 0.16 6.63 -3.56
C VAL A 140 1.62 7.12 -3.53
N PRO A 141 1.90 8.30 -2.92
CA PRO A 141 3.25 8.80 -2.76
C PRO A 141 4.05 7.95 -1.77
N VAL A 142 5.37 7.89 -2.00
CA VAL A 142 6.32 7.31 -1.05
C VAL A 142 6.76 8.41 -0.11
N LEU A 143 6.57 8.21 1.19
CA LEU A 143 6.98 9.16 2.21
C LEU A 143 8.50 9.20 2.30
N GLU A 144 9.08 10.39 2.28
CA GLU A 144 10.52 10.60 2.47
C GLU A 144 10.99 10.04 3.82
N SER A 145 10.16 10.13 4.86
CA SER A 145 10.43 9.57 6.20
C SER A 145 10.43 8.03 6.24
N ALA A 146 9.84 7.39 5.24
CA ALA A 146 9.81 5.94 5.11
C ALA A 146 10.98 5.37 4.30
N ILE A 147 11.60 6.20 3.46
CA ILE A 147 12.74 5.80 2.64
C ILE A 147 13.91 5.50 3.56
N ARG A 148 14.34 4.24 3.53
CA ARG A 148 15.64 3.82 4.05
C ARG A 148 16.39 3.12 2.94
N MET A 149 17.69 3.38 2.86
CA MET A 149 18.58 2.76 1.89
C MET A 149 19.61 1.89 2.64
N PRO A 150 19.22 0.72 3.17
CA PRO A 150 20.16 -0.20 3.79
C PRO A 150 21.34 -0.53 2.88
N THR A 151 21.11 -0.66 1.58
CA THR A 151 22.18 -0.96 0.61
C THR A 151 23.28 0.10 0.53
N GLU A 152 23.00 1.33 0.99
CA GLU A 152 23.96 2.44 1.08
C GLU A 152 24.57 2.59 2.48
N SER A 153 24.08 1.82 3.46
CA SER A 153 24.62 1.85 4.82
C SER A 153 25.78 0.88 4.97
N ALA A 154 26.82 1.27 5.72
CA ALA A 154 28.00 0.43 5.99
C ALA A 154 27.67 -0.90 6.71
N ALA A 155 26.46 -1.02 7.27
CA ALA A 155 25.97 -2.21 7.96
C ALA A 155 24.93 -3.01 7.14
N GLY A 156 24.61 -2.59 5.92
CA GLY A 156 23.60 -3.24 5.10
C GLY A 156 24.17 -4.31 4.16
N PRO A 157 23.31 -5.17 3.60
CA PRO A 157 23.74 -6.13 2.59
C PRO A 157 24.23 -5.36 1.35
N HIS A 158 25.47 -5.65 0.92
CA HIS A 158 26.03 -5.06 -0.29
C HIS A 158 25.15 -5.39 -1.50
N LYS A 159 25.02 -4.44 -2.45
CA LYS A 159 24.41 -4.68 -3.76
C LYS A 159 25.09 -5.89 -4.42
N GLU A 160 24.41 -7.03 -4.46
CA GLU A 160 24.75 -8.08 -5.42
C GLU A 160 24.34 -7.58 -6.80
N ALA A 161 25.33 -7.54 -7.70
CA ALA A 161 25.26 -7.02 -9.06
C ALA A 161 24.61 -8.02 -10.02
#